data_AF-A0A534P995-F1
#
_entry.id   AF-A0A534P995-F1
#
_cell.length_a   1.000
_cell.length_b   1.000
_cell.length_c   1.000
_cell.angle_alpha   90.00
_cell.angle_beta   90.00
_cell.angle_gamma   90.00
#
_symmetry.space_group_name_H-M   'P 1'
#
loop_
_entity.id
_entity.type
_entity.pdbx_description
1 polymer ?
#
loop_
_entity_poly.entity_id
_entity_poly.type
_entity_poly.pdbx_seq_one_letter_code
_entity_poly.pdbx_strand_id
1 'polypeptide(L)'
;MKRFLVVACVAMLALSCDPWTHLDDDDDGGGRSGFGRWTVKTGHDEDLRKVSLVPQTATIAALRAMKPPPDLNGDSPRFTYAGSPEIQTYRLTNVALAGYKLESDGDYHLVLVDGAGKSLIAEIVDPRRVAESWKDRTTEARKAFDARHTASGSFQTAGETVTVTGVGFFDLLHGQSGAAPNGIELHAVLDICFGTDCASIKAAAAPP
;
A
#
# COMPACT_ATOMS: atom_id res chain seq x y z
N MET A 1 37.09 26.25 51.42
CA MET A 1 35.98 25.27 51.26
C MET A 1 35.13 25.71 50.06
N LYS A 2 35.39 25.16 48.86
CA LYS A 2 34.63 25.48 47.64
C LYS A 2 33.83 24.23 47.25
N ARG A 3 32.49 24.31 47.33
CA ARG A 3 31.58 23.25 46.91
C ARG A 3 31.30 23.44 45.42
N PHE A 4 31.73 22.49 44.60
CA PHE A 4 31.37 22.42 43.19
C PHE A 4 29.98 21.79 43.07
N LEU A 5 29.08 22.48 42.39
CA LEU A 5 27.76 21.99 42.04
C LEU A 5 27.90 21.14 40.77
N VAL A 6 27.67 19.83 40.87
CA VAL A 6 27.61 18.94 39.71
C VAL A 6 26.20 19.06 39.12
N VAL A 7 26.09 19.64 37.92
CA VAL A 7 24.87 19.60 37.12
C VAL A 7 24.80 18.23 36.47
N ALA A 8 23.85 17.41 36.90
CA ALA A 8 23.55 16.14 36.25
C ALA A 8 22.73 16.44 34.97
N CYS A 9 23.36 16.30 33.81
CA CYS A 9 22.65 16.18 32.54
C CYS A 9 21.91 14.84 32.54
N VAL A 10 20.58 14.89 32.72
CA VAL A 10 19.72 13.75 32.42
C VAL A 10 19.56 13.68 30.91
N ALA A 11 20.32 12.80 30.27
CA ALA A 11 20.07 12.42 28.89
C ALA A 11 18.75 11.63 28.86
N MET A 12 17.69 12.22 28.28
CA MET A 12 16.51 11.45 27.91
C MET A 12 16.91 10.49 26.79
N LEU A 13 17.11 9.21 27.13
CA LEU A 13 17.05 8.13 26.16
C LEU A 13 15.60 8.07 25.66
N ALA A 14 15.37 8.61 24.46
CA ALA A 14 14.18 8.27 23.70
C ALA A 14 14.27 6.77 23.40
N LEU A 15 13.48 5.95 24.08
CA LEU A 15 13.14 4.62 23.59
C LEU A 15 12.45 4.83 22.24
N SER A 16 13.14 4.58 21.14
CA SER A 16 12.48 4.37 19.85
C SER A 16 11.67 3.08 20.01
N CYS A 17 10.39 3.24 20.30
CA CYS A 17 9.44 2.15 20.13
C CYS A 17 9.26 2.03 18.63
N ASP A 18 10.19 1.33 17.96
CA ASP A 18 10.01 0.96 16.56
C ASP A 18 8.80 0.03 16.54
N PRO A 19 7.67 0.43 15.96
CA PRO A 19 6.42 -0.34 16.03
C PRO A 19 6.50 -1.65 15.22
N TRP A 20 7.67 -1.95 14.64
CA TRP A 20 7.91 -3.01 13.66
C TRP A 20 8.85 -4.12 14.15
N THR A 21 9.36 -4.08 15.39
CA THR A 21 10.40 -5.01 15.89
C THR A 21 9.98 -6.49 16.04
N HIS A 22 8.85 -6.91 15.45
CA HIS A 22 8.34 -8.28 15.58
C HIS A 22 7.69 -8.88 14.32
N LEU A 23 7.82 -8.28 13.13
CA LEU A 23 7.02 -8.68 11.94
C LEU A 23 7.86 -9.05 10.70
N ASP A 24 9.08 -9.56 10.86
CA ASP A 24 9.97 -9.87 9.74
C ASP A 24 9.68 -11.23 9.02
N ASP A 25 8.59 -11.93 9.34
CA ASP A 25 8.29 -13.28 8.81
C ASP A 25 7.13 -13.33 7.80
N ASP A 26 6.84 -12.24 7.08
CA ASP A 26 5.90 -12.25 5.95
C ASP A 26 6.60 -12.77 4.68
N ASP A 27 6.94 -14.07 4.63
CA ASP A 27 7.45 -14.75 3.42
C ASP A 27 6.26 -15.11 2.51
N ASP A 28 5.88 -14.18 1.64
CA ASP A 28 4.97 -14.44 0.53
C ASP A 28 5.69 -15.29 -0.52
N GLY A 29 5.74 -16.59 -0.21
CA GLY A 29 6.43 -17.65 -0.96
C GLY A 29 6.47 -17.39 -2.45
N GLY A 30 7.68 -17.08 -2.93
CA GLY A 30 7.90 -16.37 -4.17
C GLY A 30 7.15 -16.88 -5.39
N GLY A 31 6.57 -15.95 -6.14
CA GLY A 31 6.54 -15.91 -7.61
C GLY A 31 5.97 -17.13 -8.35
N ARG A 32 5.25 -18.03 -7.69
CA ARG A 32 4.58 -19.17 -8.34
C ARG A 32 3.13 -18.78 -8.60
N SER A 33 2.76 -18.78 -9.88
CA SER A 33 1.37 -18.71 -10.33
C SER A 33 0.52 -19.73 -9.54
N GLY A 34 -0.34 -19.26 -8.64
CA GLY A 34 -1.27 -20.09 -7.85
C GLY A 34 -1.36 -19.75 -6.37
N PHE A 35 -0.38 -19.05 -5.78
CA PHE A 35 -0.52 -18.51 -4.42
C PHE A 35 -0.98 -17.05 -4.46
N GLY A 36 -1.93 -16.68 -3.60
CA GLY A 36 -2.33 -15.28 -3.37
C GLY A 36 -2.99 -14.56 -4.56
N ARG A 37 -3.68 -15.27 -5.47
CA ARG A 37 -4.40 -14.68 -6.63
C ARG A 37 -3.53 -13.73 -7.48
N TRP A 38 -2.26 -14.09 -7.69
CA TRP A 38 -1.23 -13.29 -8.35
C TRP A 38 -1.63 -12.67 -9.71
N THR A 39 -2.42 -13.37 -10.51
CA THR A 39 -2.90 -12.85 -11.80
C THR A 39 -3.82 -11.65 -11.63
N VAL A 40 -4.60 -11.59 -10.55
CA VAL A 40 -5.46 -10.45 -10.22
C VAL A 40 -4.62 -9.27 -9.70
N LYS A 41 -3.68 -9.57 -8.79
CA LYS A 41 -2.70 -8.62 -8.22
C LYS A 41 -1.90 -7.87 -9.30
N THR A 42 -1.44 -8.61 -10.31
CA THR A 42 -0.62 -8.08 -11.41
C THR A 42 -1.41 -7.67 -12.67
N GLY A 43 -2.73 -7.85 -12.67
CA GLY A 43 -3.59 -7.52 -13.81
C GLY A 43 -3.43 -8.42 -15.04
N HIS A 44 -2.91 -9.65 -14.87
CA HIS A 44 -2.80 -10.64 -15.96
C HIS A 44 -4.07 -11.48 -16.16
N ASP A 45 -5.09 -11.31 -15.33
CA ASP A 45 -6.37 -12.02 -15.46
C ASP A 45 -7.21 -11.51 -16.65
N GLU A 46 -8.10 -12.37 -17.16
CA GLU A 46 -8.97 -12.06 -18.31
C GLU A 46 -9.96 -10.92 -18.06
N ASP A 47 -10.22 -10.62 -16.79
CA ASP A 47 -11.20 -9.66 -16.33
C ASP A 47 -10.60 -8.29 -15.99
N LEU A 48 -9.30 -8.09 -16.22
CA LEU A 48 -8.59 -6.81 -16.12
C LEU A 48 -9.35 -5.68 -16.82
N ARG A 49 -9.90 -5.95 -18.01
CA ARG A 49 -10.64 -4.96 -18.82
C ARG A 49 -11.92 -4.43 -18.15
N LYS A 50 -12.40 -5.08 -17.08
CA LYS A 50 -13.55 -4.63 -16.29
C LYS A 50 -13.15 -3.62 -15.22
N VAL A 51 -11.85 -3.46 -14.93
CA VAL A 51 -11.35 -2.51 -13.94
C VAL A 51 -11.54 -1.08 -14.46
N SER A 52 -12.34 -0.29 -13.75
CA SER A 52 -12.48 1.14 -14.00
C SER A 52 -11.24 1.87 -13.54
N LEU A 53 -10.54 2.54 -14.47
CA LEU A 53 -9.43 3.44 -14.17
C LEU A 53 -9.89 4.85 -13.76
N VAL A 54 -11.19 5.07 -13.61
CA VAL A 54 -11.74 6.32 -13.04
C VAL A 54 -11.78 6.17 -11.53
N PRO A 55 -10.91 6.87 -10.79
CA PRO A 55 -10.80 6.67 -9.35
C PRO A 55 -12.02 7.20 -8.62
N GLN A 56 -12.52 6.41 -7.67
CA GLN A 56 -13.50 6.86 -6.68
C GLN A 56 -12.77 7.32 -5.42
N THR A 57 -13.07 8.52 -4.93
CA THR A 57 -12.59 8.96 -3.62
C THR A 57 -13.14 8.05 -2.54
N ALA A 58 -12.26 7.53 -1.69
CA ALA A 58 -12.63 6.69 -0.55
C ALA A 58 -11.85 7.09 0.70
N THR A 59 -12.25 6.50 1.83
CA THR A 59 -11.47 6.56 3.08
C THR A 59 -11.03 5.14 3.45
N ILE A 60 -9.94 5.03 4.22
CA ILE A 60 -9.51 3.74 4.77
C ILE A 60 -10.65 3.10 5.55
N ALA A 61 -11.37 3.87 6.37
CA ALA A 61 -12.54 3.39 7.10
C ALA A 61 -13.63 2.79 6.20
N ALA A 62 -13.92 3.39 5.04
CA ALA A 62 -14.93 2.91 4.11
C ALA A 62 -14.50 1.60 3.42
N LEU A 63 -13.23 1.50 2.99
CA LEU A 63 -12.69 0.27 2.41
C LEU A 63 -12.73 -0.88 3.44
N ARG A 64 -12.28 -0.62 4.67
CA ARG A 64 -12.30 -1.60 5.79
C ARG A 64 -13.70 -2.10 6.16
N ALA A 65 -14.75 -1.38 5.78
CA ALA A 65 -16.13 -1.77 6.04
C ALA A 65 -16.73 -2.68 4.95
N MET A 66 -16.04 -2.87 3.83
CA MET A 66 -16.50 -3.74 2.74
C MET A 66 -16.51 -5.20 3.18
N LYS A 67 -17.52 -5.96 2.73
CA LYS A 67 -17.61 -7.38 3.02
C LYS A 67 -16.79 -8.16 1.99
N PRO A 68 -15.81 -8.97 2.41
CA PRO A 68 -15.10 -9.85 1.47
C PRO A 68 -16.06 -10.89 0.89
N PRO A 69 -15.83 -11.36 -0.34
CA PRO A 69 -16.59 -12.47 -0.91
C PRO A 69 -16.51 -13.71 0.00
N PRO A 70 -17.64 -14.39 0.26
CA PRO A 70 -17.68 -15.51 1.21
C PRO A 70 -16.88 -16.73 0.75
N ASP A 71 -16.53 -16.79 -0.53
CA ASP A 71 -15.81 -17.86 -1.23
C ASP A 71 -14.38 -17.46 -1.61
N LEU A 72 -13.86 -16.35 -1.08
CA LEU A 72 -12.48 -15.91 -1.27
C LEU A 72 -11.48 -17.00 -0.84
N ASN A 73 -10.63 -17.40 -1.78
CA ASN A 73 -9.55 -18.35 -1.61
C ASN A 73 -8.38 -18.04 -2.57
N GLY A 74 -7.28 -18.78 -2.49
CA GLY A 74 -6.04 -18.49 -3.23
C GLY A 74 -6.17 -18.59 -4.75
N ASP A 75 -7.20 -19.30 -5.23
CA ASP A 75 -7.50 -19.54 -6.64
C ASP A 75 -8.71 -18.72 -7.13
N SER A 76 -9.33 -17.90 -6.28
CA SER A 76 -10.49 -17.10 -6.68
C SER A 76 -10.13 -16.16 -7.85
N PRO A 77 -10.92 -16.12 -8.94
CA PRO A 77 -10.72 -15.16 -10.02
C PRO A 77 -11.03 -13.74 -9.52
N ARG A 78 -10.79 -12.72 -10.35
CA ARG A 78 -11.23 -11.36 -10.05
C ARG A 78 -12.74 -11.36 -9.79
N PHE A 79 -13.17 -10.74 -8.70
CA PHE A 79 -14.59 -10.61 -8.40
C PHE A 79 -15.19 -9.46 -9.22
N THR A 80 -16.19 -9.76 -10.04
CA THR A 80 -16.74 -8.81 -11.02
C THR A 80 -18.24 -8.53 -10.86
N TYR A 81 -18.79 -8.82 -9.67
CA TYR A 81 -20.16 -8.44 -9.33
C TYR A 81 -20.32 -6.92 -9.27
N ALA A 82 -21.54 -6.42 -9.44
CA ALA A 82 -21.83 -4.99 -9.43
C ALA A 82 -21.39 -4.35 -8.10
N GLY A 83 -20.52 -3.34 -8.18
CA GLY A 83 -19.95 -2.68 -7.00
C GLY A 83 -18.78 -3.43 -6.36
N SER A 84 -18.24 -4.48 -7.00
CA SER A 84 -17.02 -5.14 -6.52
C SER A 84 -15.85 -4.14 -6.45
N PRO A 85 -15.10 -4.10 -5.34
CA PRO A 85 -13.92 -3.25 -5.25
C PRO A 85 -12.82 -3.68 -6.23
N GLU A 86 -12.83 -4.93 -6.70
CA GLU A 86 -11.80 -5.44 -7.61
C GLU A 86 -11.94 -4.99 -9.06
N ILE A 87 -13.02 -4.27 -9.38
CA ILE A 87 -13.20 -3.61 -10.66
C ILE A 87 -13.21 -2.08 -10.52
N GLN A 88 -12.77 -1.56 -9.38
CA GLN A 88 -12.79 -0.13 -9.07
C GLN A 88 -11.41 0.34 -8.59
N THR A 89 -10.95 1.45 -9.16
CA THR A 89 -9.82 2.20 -8.61
C THR A 89 -10.29 3.14 -7.50
N TYR A 90 -9.55 3.24 -6.41
CA TYR A 90 -9.84 4.12 -5.28
C TYR A 90 -8.73 5.15 -5.10
N ARG A 91 -9.10 6.36 -4.70
CA ARG A 91 -8.17 7.42 -4.30
C ARG A 91 -8.31 7.69 -2.81
N LEU A 92 -7.22 7.54 -2.08
CA LEU A 92 -7.09 7.91 -0.67
C LEU A 92 -6.25 9.17 -0.59
N THR A 93 -6.83 10.27 -0.11
CA THR A 93 -6.16 11.58 -0.03
C THR A 93 -5.78 11.89 1.40
N ASN A 94 -4.60 12.47 1.60
CA ASN A 94 -4.09 12.91 2.90
C ASN A 94 -4.05 11.79 3.96
N VAL A 95 -3.59 10.60 3.58
CA VAL A 95 -3.33 9.49 4.51
C VAL A 95 -1.84 9.47 4.87
N ALA A 96 -1.49 8.97 6.05
CA ALA A 96 -0.09 8.84 6.44
C ALA A 96 0.51 7.57 5.84
N LEU A 97 1.68 7.67 5.22
CA LEU A 97 2.55 6.52 4.97
C LEU A 97 3.30 6.24 6.29
N ALA A 98 2.91 5.17 6.98
CA ALA A 98 3.45 4.84 8.30
C ALA A 98 4.68 3.93 8.23
N GLY A 99 4.78 3.11 7.19
CA GLY A 99 5.94 2.26 6.96
C GLY A 99 5.91 1.59 5.60
N TYR A 100 7.04 1.03 5.20
CA TYR A 100 7.18 0.32 3.94
C TYR A 100 8.30 -0.73 3.97
N LYS A 101 8.24 -1.71 3.05
CA LYS A 101 9.34 -2.62 2.73
C LYS A 101 9.35 -3.02 1.25
N LEU A 102 10.44 -3.65 0.81
CA LEU A 102 10.53 -4.36 -0.46
C LEU A 102 10.24 -5.84 -0.21
N GLU A 103 9.17 -6.34 -0.82
CA GLU A 103 8.79 -7.74 -0.77
C GLU A 103 9.69 -8.62 -1.65
N SER A 104 9.65 -9.93 -1.39
CA SER A 104 10.45 -10.93 -2.12
C SER A 104 10.04 -11.06 -3.60
N ASP A 105 8.78 -10.77 -3.92
CA ASP A 105 8.27 -10.71 -5.28
C ASP A 105 8.67 -9.41 -6.01
N GLY A 106 9.18 -8.41 -5.28
CA GLY A 106 9.64 -7.14 -5.81
C GLY A 106 8.67 -5.99 -5.58
N ASP A 107 7.49 -6.23 -5.00
CA ASP A 107 6.51 -5.21 -4.72
C ASP A 107 6.98 -4.31 -3.56
N TYR A 108 6.54 -3.05 -3.54
CA TYR A 108 6.70 -2.22 -2.34
C TYR A 108 5.43 -2.25 -1.52
N HIS A 109 5.52 -2.95 -0.38
CA HIS A 109 4.50 -3.00 0.65
C HIS A 109 4.45 -1.67 1.36
N LEU A 110 3.32 -0.98 1.30
CA LEU A 110 3.09 0.28 2.00
C LEU A 110 2.00 0.11 3.06
N VAL A 111 2.29 0.57 4.28
CA VAL A 111 1.28 0.68 5.34
C VAL A 111 0.76 2.11 5.38
N LEU A 112 -0.49 2.28 4.95
CA LEU A 112 -1.21 3.55 5.02
C LEU A 112 -2.03 3.60 6.31
N VAL A 113 -2.08 4.76 6.98
CA VAL A 113 -2.85 4.97 8.21
C VAL A 113 -3.67 6.26 8.13
N ASP A 114 -4.94 6.19 8.54
CA ASP A 114 -5.80 7.38 8.66
C ASP A 114 -5.63 8.09 10.01
N GLY A 115 -6.20 9.30 10.14
CA GLY A 115 -6.13 10.08 11.39
C GLY A 115 -6.80 9.42 12.61
N ALA A 116 -7.53 8.31 12.42
CA ALA A 116 -8.11 7.50 13.48
C ALA A 116 -7.28 6.24 13.80
N GLY A 117 -6.08 6.10 13.22
CA GLY A 117 -5.20 4.96 13.44
C GLY A 117 -5.62 3.68 12.70
N LYS A 118 -6.52 3.78 11.71
CA LYS A 118 -6.92 2.63 10.90
C LYS A 118 -5.92 2.43 9.78
N SER A 119 -5.44 1.20 9.61
CA SER A 119 -4.48 0.86 8.56
C SER A 119 -5.12 0.24 7.31
N LEU A 120 -4.41 0.36 6.20
CA LEU A 120 -4.67 -0.30 4.92
C LEU A 120 -3.33 -0.57 4.23
N ILE A 121 -3.20 -1.71 3.57
CA ILE A 121 -2.05 -2.02 2.72
C ILE A 121 -2.27 -1.42 1.32
N ALA A 122 -1.19 -0.95 0.72
CA ALA A 122 -1.13 -0.59 -0.69
C ALA A 122 0.18 -1.10 -1.30
N GLU A 123 0.11 -1.78 -2.44
CA GLU A 123 1.24 -2.42 -3.09
C GLU A 123 1.66 -1.71 -4.37
N ILE A 124 2.88 -1.15 -4.41
CA ILE A 124 3.48 -0.71 -5.69
C ILE A 124 4.15 -1.91 -6.34
N VAL A 125 3.38 -2.57 -7.21
CA VAL A 125 3.82 -3.78 -7.92
C VAL A 125 5.10 -3.55 -8.71
N ASP A 126 6.01 -4.53 -8.72
CA ASP A 126 7.19 -4.53 -9.60
C ASP A 126 6.75 -4.32 -11.06
N PRO A 127 7.16 -3.21 -11.71
CA PRO A 127 6.74 -2.91 -13.07
C PRO A 127 7.16 -3.95 -14.12
N ARG A 128 8.10 -4.85 -13.79
CA ARG A 128 8.51 -5.97 -14.64
C ARG A 128 7.51 -7.14 -14.62
N ARG A 129 6.61 -7.18 -13.62
CA ARG A 129 5.68 -8.29 -13.36
C ARG A 129 4.21 -7.92 -13.55
N VAL A 130 3.90 -6.69 -13.91
CA VAL A 130 2.54 -6.21 -14.15
C VAL A 130 2.15 -6.33 -15.62
N ALA A 131 0.85 -6.48 -15.90
CA ALA A 131 0.33 -6.45 -17.26
C ALA A 131 0.58 -5.08 -17.94
N GLU A 132 0.78 -5.11 -19.25
CA GLU A 132 1.17 -3.93 -20.04
C GLU A 132 0.25 -2.72 -19.83
N SER A 133 -1.06 -2.94 -19.66
CA SER A 133 -2.03 -1.85 -19.46
C SER A 133 -1.85 -1.04 -18.17
N TRP A 134 -1.14 -1.58 -17.17
CA TRP A 134 -0.85 -0.92 -15.90
C TRP A 134 0.62 -0.51 -15.79
N LYS A 135 1.49 -0.99 -16.67
CA LYS A 135 2.94 -0.83 -16.59
C LYS A 135 3.43 0.61 -16.50
N ASP A 136 2.90 1.51 -17.33
CA ASP A 136 3.28 2.93 -17.27
C ASP A 136 2.90 3.54 -15.92
N ARG A 137 1.70 3.22 -15.42
CA ARG A 137 1.17 3.74 -14.16
C ARG A 137 1.97 3.26 -12.96
N THR A 138 2.21 1.95 -12.86
CA THR A 138 3.02 1.37 -11.78
C THR A 138 4.48 1.82 -11.87
N THR A 139 5.05 1.97 -13.08
CA THR A 139 6.39 2.51 -13.28
C THR A 139 6.51 3.94 -12.75
N GLU A 140 5.55 4.81 -13.05
CA GLU A 140 5.57 6.18 -12.55
C GLU A 140 5.32 6.23 -11.04
N ALA A 141 4.43 5.40 -10.49
CA ALA A 141 4.26 5.27 -9.04
C ALA A 141 5.56 4.82 -8.35
N ARG A 142 6.25 3.83 -8.93
CA ARG A 142 7.55 3.34 -8.45
C ARG A 142 8.60 4.45 -8.47
N LYS A 143 8.73 5.19 -9.58
CA LYS A 143 9.64 6.34 -9.69
C LYS A 143 9.32 7.43 -8.67
N ALA A 144 8.04 7.74 -8.45
CA ALA A 144 7.64 8.74 -7.48
C ALA A 144 8.05 8.32 -6.06
N PHE A 145 7.92 7.03 -5.74
CA PHE A 145 8.39 6.47 -4.48
C PHE A 145 9.92 6.49 -4.37
N ASP A 146 10.64 6.01 -5.38
CA ASP A 146 12.11 5.95 -5.43
C ASP A 146 12.77 7.34 -5.34
N ALA A 147 12.06 8.40 -5.75
CA ALA A 147 12.51 9.77 -5.59
C ALA A 147 12.51 10.25 -4.11
N ARG A 148 11.85 9.51 -3.21
CA ARG A 148 11.72 9.83 -1.78
C ARG A 148 12.38 8.81 -0.87
N HIS A 149 12.31 7.54 -1.24
CA HIS A 149 12.69 6.43 -0.39
C HIS A 149 13.53 5.41 -1.15
N THR A 150 14.35 4.67 -0.41
CA THR A 150 14.92 3.41 -0.87
C THR A 150 14.36 2.32 0.03
N ALA A 151 13.54 1.43 -0.54
CA ALA A 151 13.02 0.27 0.17
C ALA A 151 14.07 -0.84 0.26
N SER A 152 14.03 -1.57 1.37
CA SER A 152 14.85 -2.74 1.67
C SER A 152 13.95 -3.88 2.12
N GLY A 153 14.51 -5.08 2.25
CA GLY A 153 13.75 -6.26 2.70
C GLY A 153 13.27 -6.20 4.15
N SER A 154 13.63 -5.17 4.91
CA SER A 154 13.17 -4.95 6.29
C SER A 154 12.22 -3.77 6.34
N PHE A 155 11.25 -3.82 7.25
CA PHE A 155 10.30 -2.74 7.44
C PHE A 155 11.00 -1.44 7.87
N GLN A 156 10.66 -0.35 7.19
CA GLN A 156 11.17 0.99 7.43
C GLN A 156 10.00 1.90 7.84
N THR A 157 10.18 2.67 8.91
CA THR A 157 9.19 3.66 9.34
C THR A 157 9.17 4.86 8.40
N ALA A 158 7.97 5.35 8.10
CA ALA A 158 7.71 6.61 7.43
C ALA A 158 6.76 7.47 8.28
N GLY A 159 6.64 8.75 7.94
CA GLY A 159 5.79 9.70 8.69
C GLY A 159 5.24 10.82 7.82
N GLU A 160 5.18 10.61 6.51
CA GLU A 160 4.74 11.63 5.56
C GLU A 160 3.32 11.39 5.07
N THR A 161 2.67 12.49 4.69
CA THR A 161 1.32 12.45 4.11
C THR A 161 1.42 12.13 2.63
N VAL A 162 0.57 11.23 2.17
CA VAL A 162 0.49 10.82 0.77
C VAL A 162 -0.94 10.86 0.25
N THR A 163 -1.05 10.93 -1.07
CA THR A 163 -2.27 10.54 -1.78
C THR A 163 -1.94 9.37 -2.69
N VAL A 164 -2.75 8.31 -2.57
CA VAL A 164 -2.54 7.03 -3.28
C VAL A 164 -3.76 6.74 -4.12
N THR A 165 -3.55 6.32 -5.36
CA THR A 165 -4.59 5.74 -6.22
C THR A 165 -4.21 4.30 -6.56
N GLY A 166 -5.13 3.36 -6.33
CA GLY A 166 -4.89 1.95 -6.65
C GLY A 166 -6.17 1.17 -6.87
N VAL A 167 -6.05 -0.05 -7.39
CA VAL A 167 -7.20 -0.94 -7.62
C VAL A 167 -7.56 -1.61 -6.29
N GLY A 168 -8.84 -1.63 -5.91
CA GLY A 168 -9.25 -2.38 -4.73
C GLY A 168 -9.00 -3.87 -4.95
N PHE A 169 -8.56 -4.59 -3.91
CA PHE A 169 -8.31 -6.03 -4.00
C PHE A 169 -8.56 -6.67 -2.64
N PHE A 170 -9.24 -7.81 -2.60
CA PHE A 170 -9.33 -8.61 -1.38
C PHE A 170 -8.25 -9.68 -1.38
N ASP A 171 -7.29 -9.53 -0.47
CA ASP A 171 -6.28 -10.55 -0.23
C ASP A 171 -6.70 -11.55 0.85
N LEU A 172 -6.00 -12.68 0.87
CA LEU A 172 -6.02 -13.58 2.00
C LEU A 172 -5.20 -12.97 3.14
N LEU A 173 -5.71 -13.07 4.36
CA LEU A 173 -4.94 -12.67 5.54
C LEU A 173 -3.94 -13.77 5.89
N HIS A 174 -2.66 -13.44 5.90
CA HIS A 174 -1.55 -14.35 6.21
C HIS A 174 -0.56 -13.81 7.25
N GLY A 175 -0.91 -12.72 7.95
CA GLY A 175 -0.08 -12.12 9.00
C GLY A 175 0.50 -10.75 8.63
N GLN A 176 0.19 -10.27 7.41
CA GLN A 176 0.87 -9.13 6.84
C GLN A 176 0.67 -7.82 7.62
N SER A 177 1.77 -7.09 7.76
CA SER A 177 1.84 -5.85 8.51
C SER A 177 0.90 -4.77 7.96
N GLY A 178 0.03 -4.23 8.80
CA GLY A 178 -0.88 -3.14 8.41
C GLY A 178 -2.14 -3.57 7.65
N ALA A 179 -2.39 -4.88 7.50
CA ALA A 179 -3.60 -5.39 6.85
C ALA A 179 -4.89 -4.81 7.45
N ALA A 180 -5.84 -4.54 6.57
CA ALA A 180 -7.21 -4.29 6.99
C ALA A 180 -7.83 -5.59 7.54
N PRO A 181 -8.67 -5.56 8.60
CA PRO A 181 -9.27 -6.77 9.17
C PRO A 181 -10.17 -7.57 8.21
N ASN A 182 -10.61 -6.96 7.11
CA ASN A 182 -11.40 -7.59 6.07
C ASN A 182 -10.57 -8.02 4.83
N GLY A 183 -9.23 -7.88 4.89
CA GLY A 183 -8.32 -8.25 3.79
C GLY A 183 -8.33 -7.31 2.59
N ILE A 184 -9.04 -6.17 2.62
CA ILE A 184 -8.99 -5.22 1.51
C ILE A 184 -7.65 -4.48 1.49
N GLU A 185 -7.09 -4.31 0.30
CA GLU A 185 -5.90 -3.52 0.02
C GLU A 185 -6.03 -2.75 -1.30
N LEU A 186 -5.06 -1.89 -1.61
CA LEU A 186 -4.89 -1.30 -2.93
C LEU A 186 -3.79 -2.04 -3.69
N HIS A 187 -4.16 -2.90 -4.61
CA HIS A 187 -3.24 -3.75 -5.38
C HIS A 187 -3.76 -3.92 -6.82
N ALA A 188 -3.11 -3.34 -7.85
CA ALA A 188 -1.90 -2.53 -7.80
C ALA A 188 -2.14 -1.06 -7.43
N VAL A 189 -1.14 -0.41 -6.83
CA VAL A 189 -1.01 1.06 -6.80
C VAL A 189 -0.68 1.56 -8.19
N LEU A 190 -1.50 2.48 -8.70
CA LEU A 190 -1.40 3.06 -10.04
C LEU A 190 -0.85 4.48 -10.02
N ASP A 191 -0.85 5.14 -8.87
CA ASP A 191 -0.30 6.47 -8.68
C ASP A 191 -0.07 6.78 -7.20
N ILE A 192 1.00 7.50 -6.89
CA ILE A 192 1.31 8.00 -5.56
C ILE A 192 1.93 9.40 -5.66
N CYS A 193 1.54 10.29 -4.75
CA CYS A 193 2.23 11.55 -4.52
C CYS A 193 2.42 11.81 -3.03
N PHE A 194 3.38 12.68 -2.74
CA PHE A 194 3.83 13.00 -1.39
C PHE A 194 3.54 14.47 -1.06
N GLY A 195 3.01 14.71 0.14
CA GLY A 195 2.59 16.01 0.64
C GLY A 195 1.08 16.12 0.86
N THR A 196 0.69 17.07 1.73
CA THR A 196 -0.72 17.44 1.93
C THR A 196 -1.33 18.01 0.66
N ASP A 197 -2.53 17.56 0.33
CA ASP A 197 -3.30 17.94 -0.86
C ASP A 197 -2.52 17.74 -2.16
N CYS A 198 -1.52 16.87 -2.15
CA CYS A 198 -0.80 16.53 -3.36
C CYS A 198 -1.77 15.90 -4.36
N ALA A 199 -1.62 16.32 -5.62
CA ALA A 199 -2.42 15.79 -6.70
C ALA A 199 -1.50 15.12 -7.72
N SER A 200 -1.40 13.79 -7.68
CA SER A 200 -0.99 13.02 -8.86
C SER A 200 -2.14 12.15 -9.38
N ILE A 201 -2.32 12.26 -10.69
CA ILE A 201 -2.25 11.23 -11.75
C ILE A 201 -1.75 12.04 -12.98
N LYS A 202 -0.53 12.60 -12.92
CA LYS A 202 0.02 13.59 -13.90
C LYS A 202 -0.89 14.77 -14.35
N ALA A 203 -1.91 15.05 -13.53
CA ALA A 203 -2.75 16.24 -13.41
C ALA A 203 -3.76 16.48 -14.54
N ALA A 204 -4.98 16.92 -14.21
CA ALA A 204 -6.11 17.16 -15.11
C ALA A 204 -5.68 17.66 -16.50
N ALA A 205 -6.12 17.00 -17.59
CA ALA A 205 -5.77 17.31 -18.99
C ALA A 205 -5.46 18.80 -19.21
N ALA A 206 -4.26 19.15 -19.70
CA ALA A 206 -4.00 20.53 -20.12
C ALA A 206 -4.94 20.88 -21.30
N PRO A 207 -5.76 21.95 -21.24
CA PRO A 207 -6.51 22.45 -22.41
C PRO A 207 -5.57 23.16 -23.40
N PRO A 208 -5.98 23.34 -24.68
CA PRO A 208 -5.23 24.14 -25.66
C PRO A 208 -5.16 25.62 -25.28
#